data_AF-A0A0F9DAB1-F1
#
_entry.id   AF-A0A0F9DAB1-F1
#
_cell.length_a   1.000
_cell.length_b   1.000
_cell.length_c   1.000
_cell.angle_alpha   90.00
_cell.angle_beta   90.00
_cell.angle_gamma   90.00
#
_symmetry.space_group_name_H-M   'P 1'
#
loop_
_entity.id
_entity.type
_entity.pdbx_description
1 polymer ?
#
loop_
_entity_poly.entity_id
_entity_poly.type
_entity_poly.pdbx_seq_one_letter_code
_entity_poly.pdbx_strand_id
1 'polypeptide(L)'
;MPRKYIAKKLLRQDCKNGLSMTAMVRKHQISMSVVKRLIQEYNLKYTFNFKESFQCKEFKNKISKIVKERNKNIQFKKKMSNATKEVWNRRRAEGTAKKFNILKDDLKKDCESGLLQTEMAKKHSVSKSIINKRLKEFGLKSIKPSENPQWKKHLKSEEHRKFRSEISKKIWSKKENRDTYYAVCNTKEFRQNLSNATKKKFEDKEHQNKMLKIFRSEEYRNKKSIESLKKWQYKEFNEKHARSMANIDKTLTKPHKKVCEILDILNIKYINEQPLGPYRFDIFIKSHNLLIEV
;
A
#
# COMPACT_ATOMS: atom_id res chain seq x y z
N MET A 1 -46.53 2.95 -22.74
CA MET A 1 -45.29 2.13 -22.88
C MET A 1 -44.82 2.01 -24.34
N PRO A 2 -44.08 2.99 -24.92
CA PRO A 2 -43.21 2.70 -26.08
C PRO A 2 -41.75 3.21 -25.96
N ARG A 3 -41.45 4.14 -25.06
CA ARG A 3 -40.13 4.80 -25.00
C ARG A 3 -38.96 3.88 -24.59
N LYS A 4 -39.21 2.93 -23.67
CA LYS A 4 -38.16 2.00 -23.19
C LYS A 4 -37.72 0.99 -24.27
N TYR A 5 -38.65 0.50 -25.09
CA TYR A 5 -38.34 -0.50 -26.11
C TYR A 5 -37.57 0.09 -27.30
N ILE A 6 -37.92 1.32 -27.70
CA ILE A 6 -37.20 2.07 -28.74
C ILE A 6 -35.77 2.38 -28.27
N ALA A 7 -35.59 2.82 -27.03
CA ALA A 7 -34.27 3.08 -26.44
C ALA A 7 -33.37 1.83 -26.44
N LYS A 8 -33.92 0.65 -26.16
CA LYS A 8 -33.19 -0.63 -26.19
C LYS A 8 -32.69 -0.97 -27.60
N LYS A 9 -33.53 -0.84 -28.63
CA LYS A 9 -33.16 -1.17 -30.02
C LYS A 9 -32.09 -0.22 -30.54
N LEU A 10 -32.21 1.07 -30.25
CA LEU A 10 -31.24 2.09 -30.64
C LEU A 10 -29.89 1.90 -29.94
N LEU A 11 -29.88 1.67 -28.62
CA LEU A 11 -28.63 1.43 -27.88
C LEU A 11 -27.95 0.12 -28.29
N ARG A 12 -28.71 -0.93 -28.62
CA ARG A 12 -28.16 -2.17 -29.20
C ARG A 12 -27.46 -1.93 -30.53
N GLN A 13 -28.08 -1.16 -31.42
CA GLN A 13 -27.49 -0.83 -32.72
C GLN A 13 -26.22 0.01 -32.54
N ASP A 14 -26.24 1.00 -31.65
CA ASP A 14 -25.07 1.84 -31.39
C ASP A 14 -23.91 1.07 -30.73
N CYS A 15 -24.23 0.10 -29.85
CA CYS A 15 -23.22 -0.80 -29.30
C CYS A 15 -22.61 -1.70 -30.38
N LYS A 16 -23.42 -2.26 -31.30
CA LYS A 16 -22.93 -3.03 -32.46
C LYS A 16 -22.05 -2.19 -33.38
N ASN A 17 -22.37 -0.91 -33.53
CA ASN A 17 -21.60 0.06 -34.32
C ASN A 17 -20.35 0.58 -33.59
N GLY A 18 -20.07 0.12 -32.36
CA GLY A 18 -18.88 0.50 -31.60
C GLY A 18 -18.88 1.96 -31.10
N LEU A 19 -20.04 2.61 -30.97
CA LEU A 19 -20.11 3.95 -30.39
C LEU A 19 -19.65 3.91 -28.92
N SER A 20 -18.99 4.99 -28.47
CA SER A 20 -18.71 5.17 -27.04
C SER A 20 -19.97 5.58 -26.26
N MET A 21 -20.06 5.26 -24.97
CA MET A 21 -21.15 5.71 -24.09
C MET A 21 -21.34 7.23 -24.14
N THR A 22 -20.25 8.01 -24.20
CA THR A 22 -20.31 9.48 -24.31
C THR A 22 -20.94 9.91 -25.64
N ALA A 23 -20.67 9.21 -26.74
CA ALA A 23 -21.31 9.46 -28.02
C ALA A 23 -22.80 9.10 -27.99
N MET A 24 -23.19 8.01 -27.31
CA MET A 24 -24.60 7.63 -27.13
C MET A 24 -25.37 8.67 -26.30
N VAL A 25 -24.75 9.17 -25.22
CA VAL A 25 -25.31 10.26 -24.38
C VAL A 25 -25.61 11.50 -25.23
N ARG A 26 -24.67 11.91 -26.09
CA ARG A 26 -24.86 13.07 -26.97
C ARG A 26 -25.90 12.82 -28.05
N LYS A 27 -25.85 11.66 -28.71
CA LYS A 27 -26.74 11.30 -29.83
C LYS A 27 -28.21 11.21 -29.41
N HIS A 28 -28.48 10.63 -28.23
CA HIS A 28 -29.84 10.39 -27.75
C HIS A 28 -30.29 11.39 -26.69
N GLN A 29 -29.45 12.37 -26.33
CA GLN A 29 -29.71 13.36 -25.28
C GLN A 29 -30.17 12.73 -23.95
N ILE A 30 -29.58 11.58 -23.58
CA ILE A 30 -29.89 10.85 -22.35
C ILE A 30 -28.71 10.89 -21.39
N SER A 31 -28.98 10.88 -20.08
CA SER A 31 -27.92 10.96 -19.08
C SER A 31 -27.04 9.70 -19.05
N MET A 32 -25.78 9.88 -18.65
CA MET A 32 -24.80 8.79 -18.57
C MET A 32 -25.23 7.64 -17.64
N SER A 33 -25.96 7.97 -16.56
CA SER A 33 -26.49 6.98 -15.62
C SER A 33 -27.56 6.09 -16.26
N VAL A 34 -28.40 6.65 -17.13
CA VAL A 34 -29.41 5.91 -17.90
C VAL A 34 -28.75 4.97 -18.90
N VAL A 35 -27.72 5.43 -19.63
CA VAL A 35 -26.96 4.58 -20.56
C VAL A 35 -26.31 3.40 -19.85
N LYS A 36 -25.65 3.62 -18.72
CA LYS A 36 -25.03 2.54 -17.91
C LYS A 36 -26.06 1.52 -17.43
N ARG A 37 -27.19 1.99 -16.91
CA ARG A 37 -28.27 1.13 -16.42
C ARG A 37 -28.82 0.25 -17.54
N LEU A 38 -29.08 0.83 -18.72
CA LEU A 38 -29.64 0.09 -19.86
C LEU A 38 -28.63 -0.93 -20.44
N ILE A 39 -27.34 -0.61 -20.46
CA ILE A 39 -26.29 -1.56 -20.87
C ILE A 39 -26.26 -2.78 -19.92
N GLN A 40 -26.32 -2.53 -18.61
CA GLN A 40 -26.32 -3.57 -17.58
C GLN A 40 -27.61 -4.40 -17.60
N GLU A 41 -28.78 -3.74 -17.64
CA GLU A 41 -30.11 -4.36 -17.65
C GLU A 41 -30.33 -5.26 -18.87
N TYR A 42 -29.70 -4.93 -20.01
CA TYR A 42 -29.84 -5.71 -21.24
C TYR A 42 -28.63 -6.60 -21.56
N ASN A 43 -27.70 -6.76 -20.62
CA ASN A 43 -26.48 -7.55 -20.76
C ASN A 43 -25.74 -7.29 -22.09
N LEU A 44 -25.69 -6.01 -22.50
CA LEU A 44 -25.02 -5.65 -23.75
C LEU A 44 -23.53 -5.72 -23.52
N LYS A 45 -22.83 -6.56 -24.31
CA LYS A 45 -21.36 -6.61 -24.34
C LYS A 45 -20.82 -5.28 -24.87
N TYR A 46 -20.65 -4.32 -23.97
CA TYR A 46 -20.01 -3.06 -24.27
C TYR A 46 -18.49 -3.25 -24.14
N THR A 47 -17.83 -3.53 -25.26
CA THR A 47 -16.40 -3.87 -25.33
C THR A 47 -15.48 -2.64 -25.29
N PHE A 48 -15.89 -1.53 -24.66
CA PHE A 48 -15.03 -0.36 -24.52
C PHE A 48 -14.51 -0.24 -23.08
N ASN A 49 -13.76 -1.26 -22.66
CA ASN A 49 -12.91 -1.20 -21.48
C ASN A 49 -11.63 -0.44 -21.84
N PHE A 50 -11.63 0.88 -21.63
CA PHE A 50 -10.48 1.75 -21.89
C PHE A 50 -9.22 1.36 -21.09
N LYS A 51 -9.38 0.62 -19.98
CA LYS A 51 -8.28 0.09 -19.18
C LYS A 51 -7.69 -1.21 -19.74
N GLU A 52 -8.49 -2.07 -20.37
CA GLU A 52 -8.01 -3.33 -20.95
C GLU A 52 -7.37 -3.12 -22.33
N SER A 53 -7.84 -2.12 -23.10
CA SER A 53 -7.24 -1.78 -24.40
C SER A 53 -5.78 -1.34 -24.29
N PHE A 54 -5.38 -0.64 -23.22
CA PHE A 54 -3.98 -0.28 -22.97
C PHE A 54 -3.11 -1.46 -22.54
N GLN A 55 -3.67 -2.60 -22.12
CA GLN A 55 -2.91 -3.81 -21.80
C GLN A 55 -2.84 -4.79 -22.99
N CYS A 56 -3.77 -4.70 -23.94
CA CYS A 56 -3.76 -5.50 -25.17
C CYS A 56 -2.53 -5.19 -26.05
N LYS A 57 -1.70 -6.20 -26.28
CA LYS A 57 -0.48 -6.13 -27.12
C LYS A 57 -0.82 -5.65 -28.54
N GLU A 58 -1.97 -6.06 -29.06
CA GLU A 58 -2.44 -5.72 -30.40
C GLU A 58 -2.81 -4.23 -30.54
N PHE A 59 -3.47 -3.67 -29.53
CA PHE A 59 -3.79 -2.23 -29.49
C PHE A 59 -2.53 -1.37 -29.34
N LYS A 60 -1.57 -1.78 -28.47
CA LYS A 60 -0.27 -1.11 -28.37
C LYS A 60 0.47 -1.10 -29.71
N ASN A 61 0.44 -2.22 -30.45
CA ASN A 61 1.05 -2.32 -31.77
C ASN A 61 0.36 -1.40 -32.79
N LYS A 62 -0.98 -1.32 -32.76
CA LYS A 62 -1.76 -0.44 -33.64
C LYS A 62 -1.47 1.04 -33.37
N ILE A 63 -1.46 1.46 -32.10
CA ILE A 63 -1.07 2.82 -31.70
C ILE A 63 0.39 3.11 -32.09
N SER A 64 1.30 2.16 -31.88
CA SER A 64 2.71 2.32 -32.26
C SER A 64 2.87 2.54 -33.77
N LYS A 65 2.14 1.79 -34.62
CA LYS A 65 2.14 1.99 -36.08
C LYS A 65 1.60 3.37 -36.47
N ILE A 66 0.46 3.78 -35.91
CA ILE A 66 -0.14 5.10 -36.15
C ILE A 66 0.82 6.23 -35.75
N VAL A 67 1.47 6.12 -34.58
CA VAL A 67 2.43 7.12 -34.11
C VAL A 67 3.68 7.14 -35.01
N LYS A 68 4.17 5.99 -35.47
CA LYS A 68 5.30 5.91 -36.42
C LYS A 68 4.96 6.55 -37.75
N GLU A 69 3.80 6.28 -38.33
CA GLU A 69 3.34 6.91 -39.57
C GLU A 69 3.13 8.41 -39.40
N ARG A 70 2.50 8.84 -38.30
CA ARG A 70 2.35 10.27 -37.97
C ARG A 70 3.70 10.98 -37.82
N ASN A 71 4.69 10.32 -37.25
CA ASN A 71 6.04 10.86 -37.09
C ASN A 71 6.89 10.80 -38.37
N LYS A 72 6.52 9.96 -39.36
CA LYS A 72 7.12 9.98 -40.70
C LYS A 72 6.56 11.13 -41.55
N ASN A 73 5.37 11.65 -41.23
CA ASN A 73 4.80 12.80 -41.92
C ASN A 73 5.56 14.09 -41.57
N ILE A 74 6.42 14.52 -42.49
CA ILE A 74 7.29 15.70 -42.37
C ILE A 74 6.48 16.99 -42.21
N GLN A 75 5.33 17.12 -42.89
CA GLN A 75 4.47 18.30 -42.77
C GLN A 75 3.82 18.40 -41.39
N PHE A 76 3.42 17.27 -40.80
CA PHE A 76 2.87 17.23 -39.44
C PHE A 76 3.94 17.63 -38.40
N LYS A 77 5.18 17.12 -38.55
CA LYS A 77 6.32 17.53 -37.71
C LYS A 77 6.59 19.03 -37.81
N LYS A 78 6.60 19.61 -39.02
CA LYS A 78 6.79 21.07 -39.21
C LYS A 78 5.65 21.87 -38.57
N LYS A 79 4.39 21.49 -38.77
CA LYS A 79 3.22 22.15 -38.15
C LYS A 79 3.24 22.08 -36.62
N MET A 80 3.52 20.92 -36.03
CA MET A 80 3.63 20.76 -34.57
C MET A 80 4.82 21.56 -33.99
N SER A 81 5.96 21.55 -34.67
CA SER A 81 7.13 22.34 -34.29
C SER A 81 6.80 23.84 -34.27
N ASN A 82 6.12 24.33 -35.31
CA ASN A 82 5.76 25.75 -35.42
C ASN A 82 4.72 26.14 -34.37
N ALA A 83 3.66 25.36 -34.19
CA ALA A 83 2.65 25.61 -33.16
C ALA A 83 3.25 25.59 -31.74
N THR A 84 4.18 24.68 -31.47
CA THR A 84 4.86 24.60 -30.17
C THR A 84 5.78 25.81 -29.96
N LYS A 85 6.49 26.26 -31.00
CA LYS A 85 7.30 27.49 -30.98
C LYS A 85 6.43 28.73 -30.76
N GLU A 86 5.28 28.83 -31.42
CA GLU A 86 4.34 29.94 -31.24
C GLU A 86 3.78 30.01 -29.82
N VAL A 87 3.38 28.88 -29.24
CA VAL A 87 2.94 28.83 -27.83
C VAL A 87 4.06 29.26 -26.88
N TRP A 88 5.30 28.83 -27.14
CA TRP A 88 6.46 29.24 -26.35
C TRP A 88 6.78 30.73 -26.49
N ASN A 89 6.72 31.27 -27.71
CA ASN A 89 6.97 32.68 -28.00
C ASN A 89 5.88 33.57 -27.40
N ARG A 90 4.61 33.15 -27.47
CA ARG A 90 3.47 33.84 -26.86
C ARG A 90 3.63 33.94 -25.33
N ARG A 91 3.98 32.83 -24.66
CA ARG A 91 4.29 32.83 -23.22
C ARG A 91 5.46 33.73 -22.85
N ARG A 92 6.46 33.84 -23.74
CA ARG A 92 7.61 34.72 -23.55
C ARG A 92 7.22 36.19 -23.66
N ALA A 93 6.33 36.53 -24.61
CA ALA A 93 5.80 37.87 -24.83
C ALA A 93 4.81 38.32 -23.73
N GLU A 94 4.00 37.40 -23.20
CA GLU A 94 3.04 37.62 -22.11
C GLU A 94 3.69 37.88 -20.73
N GLY A 95 5.02 38.05 -20.65
CA GLY A 95 5.71 38.47 -19.42
C GLY A 95 5.83 37.40 -18.31
N THR A 96 5.27 36.20 -18.48
CA THR A 96 5.45 35.07 -17.54
C THR A 96 6.89 34.51 -17.53
N ALA A 97 7.75 34.98 -18.42
CA ALA A 97 9.19 34.71 -18.41
C ALA A 97 9.99 35.63 -17.46
N LYS A 98 9.35 36.54 -16.72
CA LYS A 98 10.01 37.43 -15.75
C LYS A 98 10.23 36.75 -14.39
N LYS A 99 11.43 36.16 -14.22
CA LYS A 99 12.22 35.94 -12.98
C LYS A 99 13.04 34.65 -13.13
N PHE A 100 14.13 34.72 -13.90
CA PHE A 100 15.04 33.57 -14.01
C PHE A 100 16.46 33.85 -13.52
N ASN A 101 16.80 35.06 -13.09
CA ASN A 101 18.10 35.32 -12.47
C ASN A 101 18.02 35.12 -10.96
N ILE A 102 18.19 33.86 -10.54
CA ILE A 102 18.54 33.55 -9.15
C ILE A 102 20.06 33.59 -9.09
N LEU A 103 20.61 34.42 -8.20
CA LEU A 103 22.05 34.56 -8.04
C LEU A 103 22.65 33.26 -7.47
N LYS A 104 23.89 32.98 -7.87
CA LYS A 104 24.64 31.81 -7.37
C LYS A 104 24.79 31.85 -5.85
N ASP A 105 25.04 33.03 -5.28
CA ASP A 105 25.26 33.21 -3.85
C ASP A 105 23.99 32.98 -3.03
N ASP A 106 22.83 33.39 -3.54
CA ASP A 106 21.54 33.13 -2.88
C ASP A 106 21.23 31.64 -2.83
N LEU A 107 21.47 30.91 -3.93
CA LEU A 107 21.31 29.46 -3.94
C LEU A 107 22.34 28.75 -3.08
N LYS A 108 23.57 29.28 -3.00
CA LYS A 108 24.61 28.74 -2.11
C LYS A 108 24.20 28.88 -0.65
N LYS A 109 23.74 30.07 -0.22
CA LYS A 109 23.19 30.31 1.13
C LYS A 109 21.99 29.42 1.42
N ASP A 110 21.11 29.22 0.44
CA ASP A 110 19.95 28.34 0.62
C ASP A 110 20.37 26.86 0.78
N CYS A 111 21.39 26.41 0.04
CA CYS A 111 21.97 25.09 0.23
C CYS A 111 22.66 24.96 1.61
N GLU A 112 23.46 25.95 2.01
CA GLU A 112 24.16 25.93 3.30
C GLU A 112 23.20 25.95 4.49
N SER A 113 22.07 26.67 4.38
CA SER A 113 21.00 26.66 5.39
C SER A 113 20.14 25.39 5.39
N GLY A 114 20.38 24.47 4.44
CA GLY A 114 19.70 23.19 4.39
C GLY A 114 18.33 23.20 3.71
N LEU A 115 17.95 24.28 3.02
CA LEU A 115 16.65 24.36 2.33
C LEU A 115 16.51 23.26 1.27
N LEU A 116 15.34 22.63 1.20
CA LEU A 116 15.04 21.71 0.11
C LEU A 116 14.72 22.50 -1.16
N GLN A 117 14.95 21.89 -2.33
CA GLN A 117 14.63 22.50 -3.63
C GLN A 117 13.17 22.97 -3.74
N THR A 118 12.26 22.29 -3.06
CA THR A 118 10.83 22.66 -3.00
C THR A 118 10.59 23.94 -2.19
N GLU A 119 11.41 24.19 -1.17
CA GLU A 119 11.33 25.37 -0.32
C GLU A 119 12.06 26.54 -0.98
N MET A 120 13.22 26.29 -1.58
CA MET A 120 13.91 27.24 -2.47
C MET A 120 12.98 27.70 -3.60
N ALA A 121 12.24 26.78 -4.21
CA ALA A 121 11.27 27.10 -5.26
C ALA A 121 10.19 28.06 -4.76
N LYS A 122 9.66 27.83 -3.54
CA LYS A 122 8.70 28.74 -2.92
C LYS A 122 9.34 30.10 -2.60
N LYS A 123 10.52 30.12 -1.96
CA LYS A 123 11.26 31.33 -1.57
C LYS A 123 11.54 32.24 -2.78
N HIS A 124 12.01 31.65 -3.87
CA HIS A 124 12.34 32.36 -5.11
C HIS A 124 11.15 32.53 -6.06
N SER A 125 9.96 32.03 -5.68
CA SER A 125 8.75 32.06 -6.52
C SER A 125 8.96 31.46 -7.92
N VAL A 126 9.73 30.37 -8.01
CA VAL A 126 10.01 29.65 -9.25
C VAL A 126 9.59 28.18 -9.14
N SER A 127 9.52 27.48 -10.27
CA SER A 127 9.31 26.03 -10.24
C SER A 127 10.55 25.29 -9.72
N LYS A 128 10.32 24.14 -9.09
CA LYS A 128 11.39 23.22 -8.64
C LYS A 128 12.37 22.86 -9.77
N SER A 129 11.87 22.71 -11.00
CA SER A 129 12.70 22.45 -12.18
C SER A 129 13.71 23.55 -12.46
N ILE A 130 13.36 24.81 -12.19
CA ILE A 130 14.25 25.97 -12.39
C ILE A 130 15.37 25.95 -11.36
N ILE A 131 15.03 25.72 -10.08
CA ILE A 131 16.02 25.55 -9.01
C ILE A 131 17.00 24.43 -9.36
N ASN A 132 16.50 23.26 -9.79
CA ASN A 132 17.36 22.13 -10.15
C ASN A 132 18.31 22.46 -11.31
N LYS A 133 17.81 23.19 -12.31
CA LYS A 133 18.62 23.64 -13.43
C LYS A 133 19.72 24.61 -12.96
N ARG A 134 19.38 25.61 -12.15
CA ARG A 134 20.32 26.60 -11.62
C ARG A 134 21.37 25.99 -10.68
N LEU A 135 20.97 25.07 -9.79
CA LEU A 135 21.90 24.31 -8.95
C LEU A 135 22.93 23.56 -9.80
N LYS A 136 22.48 22.91 -10.89
CA LYS A 136 23.37 22.20 -11.83
C LYS A 136 24.30 23.16 -12.58
N GLU A 137 23.77 24.27 -13.09
CA GLU A 137 24.56 25.32 -13.77
C GLU A 137 25.67 25.88 -12.86
N PHE A 138 25.40 26.01 -11.57
CA PHE A 138 26.36 26.55 -10.59
C PHE A 138 27.24 25.48 -9.91
N GLY A 139 27.10 24.21 -10.26
CA GLY A 139 27.85 23.10 -9.64
C GLY A 139 27.46 22.79 -8.19
N LEU A 140 26.30 23.28 -7.73
CA LEU A 140 25.80 23.05 -6.38
C LEU A 140 25.05 21.71 -6.30
N LYS A 141 25.36 20.92 -5.27
CA LYS A 141 24.66 19.65 -5.01
C LYS A 141 23.29 19.90 -4.41
N SER A 142 22.29 19.21 -4.92
CA SER A 142 20.98 19.19 -4.30
C SER A 142 20.98 18.40 -3.01
N ILE A 143 20.33 18.94 -1.98
CA ILE A 143 20.12 18.25 -0.72
C ILE A 143 18.99 17.24 -0.89
N LYS A 144 19.25 15.97 -0.56
CA LYS A 144 18.18 14.99 -0.46
C LYS A 144 17.40 15.22 0.84
N PRO A 145 16.08 15.01 0.87
CA PRO A 145 15.32 15.06 2.12
C PRO A 145 15.91 14.15 3.21
N SER A 146 16.46 12.99 2.84
CA SER A 146 17.11 12.07 3.77
C SER A 146 18.42 12.58 4.36
N GLU A 147 19.04 13.59 3.78
CA GLU A 147 20.31 14.19 4.22
C GLU A 147 20.05 15.46 5.06
N ASN A 148 18.87 16.08 4.94
CA ASN A 148 18.47 17.27 5.69
C ASN A 148 18.13 16.95 7.17
N PRO A 149 18.84 17.53 8.16
CA PRO A 149 18.56 17.33 9.58
C PRO A 149 17.18 17.82 10.05
N GLN A 150 16.72 18.97 9.54
CA GLN A 150 15.39 19.50 9.86
C GLN A 150 14.29 18.59 9.32
N TRP A 151 14.45 18.04 8.11
CA TRP A 151 13.51 17.06 7.56
C TRP A 151 13.46 15.78 8.40
N LYS A 152 14.62 15.28 8.86
CA LYS A 152 14.67 14.14 9.80
C LYS A 152 13.95 14.44 11.12
N LYS A 153 14.12 15.65 11.67
CA LYS A 153 13.43 16.08 12.90
C LYS A 153 11.92 16.17 12.68
N HIS A 154 11.48 16.75 11.58
CA HIS A 154 10.07 16.81 11.18
C HIS A 154 9.46 15.41 10.98
N LEU A 155 10.16 14.47 10.34
CA LEU A 155 9.66 13.09 10.18
C LEU A 155 9.44 12.37 11.51
N LYS A 156 10.22 12.72 12.53
CA LYS A 156 10.09 12.21 13.91
C LYS A 156 9.14 13.03 14.77
N SER A 157 8.58 14.13 14.26
CA SER A 157 7.68 14.99 15.04
C SER A 157 6.34 14.30 15.27
N GLU A 158 5.73 14.61 16.42
CA GLU A 158 4.42 14.08 16.78
C GLU A 158 3.34 14.54 15.79
N GLU A 159 3.44 15.78 15.30
CA GLU A 159 2.54 16.33 14.30
C GLU A 159 2.59 15.56 12.99
N HIS A 160 3.80 15.25 12.49
CA HIS A 160 3.95 14.46 11.28
C HIS A 160 3.43 13.04 11.46
N ARG A 161 3.67 12.44 12.64
CA ARG A 161 3.15 11.11 12.99
C ARG A 161 1.63 11.10 12.99
N LYS A 162 0.99 12.10 13.60
CA LYS A 162 -0.48 12.27 13.61
C LYS A 162 -1.01 12.45 12.19
N PHE A 163 -0.40 13.33 11.40
CA PHE A 163 -0.78 13.55 10.00
C PHE A 163 -0.72 12.27 9.15
N ARG A 164 0.37 11.50 9.24
CA ARG A 164 0.52 10.22 8.55
C ARG A 164 -0.50 9.19 9.03
N SER A 165 -0.79 9.15 10.33
CA SER A 165 -1.82 8.30 10.91
C SER A 165 -3.21 8.62 10.34
N GLU A 166 -3.59 9.90 10.28
CA GLU A 166 -4.86 10.34 9.70
C GLU A 166 -5.00 10.00 8.23
N ILE A 167 -3.94 10.18 7.43
CA ILE A 167 -3.92 9.73 6.04
C ILE A 167 -4.14 8.21 5.96
N SER A 168 -3.42 7.44 6.78
CA SER A 168 -3.54 5.99 6.81
C SER A 168 -4.97 5.57 7.16
N LYS A 169 -5.57 6.14 8.21
CA LYS A 169 -6.96 5.89 8.60
C LYS A 169 -7.94 6.18 7.44
N LYS A 170 -7.76 7.30 6.74
CA LYS A 170 -8.58 7.66 5.56
C LYS A 170 -8.41 6.70 4.38
N ILE A 171 -7.20 6.16 4.18
CA ILE A 171 -6.96 5.13 3.16
C ILE A 171 -7.65 3.83 3.54
N TRP A 172 -7.50 3.39 4.80
CA TRP A 172 -8.02 2.11 5.28
C TRP A 172 -9.51 2.11 5.62
N SER A 173 -10.14 3.28 5.80
CA SER A 173 -11.59 3.36 5.97
C SER A 173 -12.34 2.88 4.73
N LYS A 174 -11.78 3.15 3.53
CA LYS A 174 -12.34 2.70 2.26
C LYS A 174 -12.26 1.18 2.13
N LYS A 175 -13.41 0.53 1.97
CA LYS A 175 -13.53 -0.94 1.82
C LYS A 175 -12.72 -1.44 0.61
N GLU A 176 -12.81 -0.76 -0.53
CA GLU A 176 -12.09 -1.12 -1.76
C GLU A 176 -10.57 -1.26 -1.56
N ASN A 177 -9.97 -0.36 -0.78
CA ASN A 177 -8.53 -0.42 -0.48
C ASN A 177 -8.19 -1.62 0.40
N ARG A 178 -9.04 -1.92 1.39
CA ARG A 178 -8.89 -3.11 2.26
C ARG A 178 -9.00 -4.38 1.44
N ASP A 179 -10.04 -4.50 0.62
CA ASP A 179 -10.29 -5.69 -0.19
C ASP A 179 -9.16 -5.92 -1.20
N THR A 180 -8.69 -4.85 -1.86
CA THR A 180 -7.54 -4.93 -2.77
C THR A 180 -6.28 -5.39 -2.04
N TYR A 181 -6.00 -4.85 -0.86
CA TYR A 181 -4.86 -5.27 -0.04
C TYR A 181 -4.97 -6.75 0.35
N TYR A 182 -6.12 -7.19 0.86
CA TYR A 182 -6.32 -8.59 1.23
C TYR A 182 -6.25 -9.54 0.05
N ALA A 183 -6.76 -9.14 -1.14
CA ALA A 183 -6.64 -9.93 -2.35
C ALA A 183 -5.17 -10.20 -2.69
N VAL A 184 -4.31 -9.18 -2.61
CA VAL A 184 -2.86 -9.33 -2.81
C VAL A 184 -2.23 -10.19 -1.72
N CYS A 185 -2.53 -9.91 -0.45
CA CYS A 185 -1.94 -10.62 0.68
C CYS A 185 -2.37 -12.10 0.79
N ASN A 186 -3.51 -12.46 0.20
CA ASN A 186 -3.99 -13.85 0.17
C ASN A 186 -3.43 -14.67 -0.99
N THR A 187 -2.71 -14.05 -1.94
CA THR A 187 -2.04 -14.82 -3.00
C THR A 187 -0.92 -15.69 -2.42
N LYS A 188 -0.79 -16.93 -2.94
CA LYS A 188 0.27 -17.86 -2.54
C LYS A 188 1.66 -17.26 -2.78
N GLU A 189 1.83 -16.55 -3.90
CA GLU A 189 3.07 -15.89 -4.27
C GLU A 189 3.47 -14.82 -3.25
N PHE A 190 2.56 -13.91 -2.88
CA PHE A 190 2.86 -12.88 -1.88
C PHE A 190 3.26 -13.50 -0.55
N ARG A 191 2.54 -14.53 -0.08
CA ARG A 191 2.84 -15.23 1.17
C ARG A 191 4.21 -15.91 1.13
N GLN A 192 4.53 -16.56 0.01
CA GLN A 192 5.83 -17.21 -0.18
C GLN A 192 6.96 -16.17 -0.19
N ASN A 193 6.79 -15.06 -0.92
CA ASN A 193 7.76 -13.99 -0.97
C ASN A 193 7.97 -13.34 0.40
N LEU A 194 6.90 -13.10 1.15
CA LEU A 194 6.98 -12.57 2.51
C LEU A 194 7.71 -13.55 3.43
N SER A 195 7.40 -14.84 3.34
CA SER A 195 8.06 -15.90 4.12
C SER A 195 9.56 -15.97 3.82
N ASN A 196 9.92 -16.00 2.54
CA ASN A 196 11.32 -16.05 2.09
C ASN A 196 12.09 -14.79 2.53
N ALA A 197 11.50 -13.60 2.36
CA ALA A 197 12.10 -12.35 2.81
C ALA A 197 12.29 -12.32 4.33
N THR A 198 11.33 -12.88 5.08
CA THR A 198 11.41 -13.00 6.54
C THR A 198 12.51 -13.96 6.94
N LYS A 199 12.57 -15.16 6.34
CA LYS A 199 13.64 -16.14 6.57
C LYS A 199 15.01 -15.56 6.30
N LYS A 200 15.21 -14.94 5.14
CA LYS A 200 16.49 -14.30 4.77
C LYS A 200 16.91 -13.24 5.80
N LYS A 201 15.96 -12.45 6.30
CA LYS A 201 16.22 -11.43 7.33
C LYS A 201 16.57 -12.06 8.68
N PHE A 202 15.99 -13.21 9.01
CA PHE A 202 16.34 -13.96 10.21
C PHE A 202 17.62 -14.77 10.06
N GLU A 203 18.05 -15.16 8.86
CA GLU A 203 19.34 -15.83 8.62
C GLU A 203 20.53 -14.86 8.70
N ASP A 204 20.28 -13.56 8.49
CA ASP A 204 21.28 -12.51 8.66
C ASP A 204 21.73 -12.39 10.13
N LYS A 205 22.98 -12.82 10.38
CA LYS A 205 23.60 -12.80 11.72
C LYS A 205 23.68 -11.40 12.31
N GLU A 206 23.87 -10.36 11.50
CA GLU A 206 23.90 -8.97 12.00
C GLU A 206 22.51 -8.58 12.54
N HIS A 207 21.47 -8.92 11.79
CA HIS A 207 20.10 -8.70 12.23
C HIS A 207 19.77 -9.50 13.49
N GLN A 208 20.14 -10.78 13.56
CA GLN A 208 19.95 -11.63 14.73
C GLN A 208 20.62 -11.03 15.97
N ASN A 209 21.89 -10.66 15.88
CA ASN A 209 22.65 -10.09 16.99
C ASN A 209 22.04 -8.76 17.46
N LYS A 210 21.58 -7.93 16.52
CA LYS A 210 20.88 -6.68 16.84
C LYS A 210 19.57 -6.94 17.58
N MET A 211 18.78 -7.92 17.14
CA MET A 211 17.52 -8.28 17.81
C MET A 211 17.77 -8.89 19.19
N LEU A 212 18.77 -9.76 19.33
CA LEU A 212 19.17 -10.32 20.63
C LEU A 212 19.63 -9.24 21.60
N LYS A 213 20.41 -8.26 21.14
CA LYS A 213 20.80 -7.11 21.97
C LYS A 213 19.60 -6.31 22.46
N ILE A 214 18.60 -6.09 21.60
CA ILE A 214 17.35 -5.44 22.00
C ILE A 214 16.58 -6.30 23.00
N PHE A 215 16.40 -7.59 22.75
CA PHE A 215 15.62 -8.46 23.63
C PHE A 215 16.27 -8.71 24.99
N ARG A 216 17.60 -8.71 25.04
CA ARG A 216 18.37 -8.80 26.30
C ARG A 216 18.46 -7.47 27.04
N SER A 217 18.15 -6.35 26.40
CA SER A 217 18.19 -5.05 27.07
C SER A 217 17.17 -5.03 28.20
N GLU A 218 17.59 -4.48 29.34
CA GLU A 218 16.74 -4.35 30.52
C GLU A 218 15.56 -3.41 30.25
N GLU A 219 15.79 -2.34 29.50
CA GLU A 219 14.74 -1.41 29.06
C GLU A 219 13.62 -2.14 28.30
N TYR A 220 13.96 -3.01 27.35
CA TYR A 220 12.97 -3.78 26.59
C TYR A 220 12.21 -4.76 27.48
N ARG A 221 12.93 -5.49 28.35
CA ARG A 221 12.31 -6.45 29.29
C ARG A 221 11.35 -5.77 30.25
N ASN A 222 11.77 -4.66 30.86
CA ASN A 222 10.93 -3.89 31.79
C ASN A 222 9.71 -3.31 31.07
N LYS A 223 9.90 -2.73 29.88
CA LYS A 223 8.79 -2.25 29.06
C LYS A 223 7.79 -3.36 28.73
N LYS A 224 8.27 -4.54 28.32
CA LYS A 224 7.41 -5.68 28.01
C LYS A 224 6.70 -6.25 29.23
N SER A 225 7.37 -6.28 30.38
CA SER A 225 6.78 -6.67 31.66
C SER A 225 5.64 -5.73 32.04
N ILE A 226 5.86 -4.41 32.02
CA ILE A 226 4.83 -3.39 32.30
C ILE A 226 3.67 -3.48 31.30
N GLU A 227 3.96 -3.60 30.00
CA GLU A 227 2.92 -3.79 28.97
C GLU A 227 2.10 -5.06 29.21
N SER A 228 2.74 -6.14 29.67
CA SER A 228 2.07 -7.40 30.02
C SER A 228 1.15 -7.21 31.22
N LEU A 229 1.66 -6.64 32.33
CA LEU A 229 0.88 -6.36 33.53
C LEU A 229 -0.34 -5.49 33.24
N LYS A 230 -0.17 -4.42 32.44
CA LYS A 230 -1.29 -3.57 32.01
C LYS A 230 -2.32 -4.36 31.22
N LYS A 231 -1.91 -5.30 30.36
CA LYS A 231 -2.85 -6.16 29.62
C LYS A 231 -3.71 -7.01 30.55
N TRP A 232 -3.09 -7.61 31.57
CA TRP A 232 -3.76 -8.45 32.57
C TRP A 232 -4.68 -7.67 33.51
N GLN A 233 -4.57 -6.34 33.58
CA GLN A 233 -5.52 -5.50 34.30
C GLN A 233 -6.83 -5.29 33.52
N TYR A 234 -6.85 -5.47 32.20
CA TYR A 234 -8.07 -5.30 31.41
C TYR A 234 -8.97 -6.53 31.52
N LYS A 235 -10.18 -6.34 32.06
CA LYS A 235 -11.21 -7.39 32.21
C LYS A 235 -11.49 -8.14 30.89
N GLU A 236 -11.66 -7.42 29.78
CA GLU A 236 -11.92 -8.02 28.47
C GLU A 236 -10.80 -8.95 28.00
N PHE A 237 -9.54 -8.59 28.30
CA PHE A 237 -8.40 -9.43 27.98
C PHE A 237 -8.42 -10.72 28.79
N ASN A 238 -8.71 -10.62 30.10
CA ASN A 238 -8.83 -11.77 30.98
C ASN A 238 -9.99 -12.69 30.57
N GLU A 239 -11.15 -12.14 30.23
CA GLU A 239 -12.30 -12.91 29.74
C GLU A 239 -12.01 -13.58 28.38
N LYS A 240 -11.29 -12.91 27.48
CA LYS A 240 -10.85 -13.52 26.22
C LYS A 240 -9.84 -14.62 26.46
N HIS A 241 -8.86 -14.40 27.34
CA HIS A 241 -7.88 -15.41 27.72
C HIS A 241 -8.55 -16.62 28.37
N ALA A 242 -9.44 -16.40 29.34
CA ALA A 242 -10.23 -17.44 29.99
C ALA A 242 -11.07 -18.24 29.00
N ARG A 243 -11.75 -17.58 28.04
CA ARG A 243 -12.45 -18.28 26.94
C ARG A 243 -11.51 -19.07 26.04
N SER A 244 -10.32 -18.55 25.75
CA SER A 244 -9.31 -19.28 24.97
C SER A 244 -8.83 -20.52 25.71
N MET A 245 -8.61 -20.42 27.03
CA MET A 245 -8.20 -21.53 27.89
C MET A 245 -9.34 -22.54 28.09
N ALA A 246 -10.57 -22.08 28.30
CA ALA A 246 -11.76 -22.94 28.41
C ALA A 246 -12.09 -23.72 27.12
N ASN A 247 -11.62 -23.23 25.96
CA ASN A 247 -11.70 -23.98 24.70
C ASN A 247 -10.52 -24.96 24.53
N ILE A 248 -9.41 -24.76 25.23
CA ILE A 248 -8.30 -25.71 25.30
C ILE A 248 -8.70 -26.91 26.19
N ASP A 249 -9.50 -26.70 27.23
CA ASP A 249 -10.05 -27.75 28.11
C ASP A 249 -10.80 -28.89 27.39
N LYS A 250 -11.26 -28.70 26.14
CA LYS A 250 -11.99 -29.74 25.40
C LYS A 250 -11.08 -30.61 24.52
N THR A 251 -9.84 -30.20 24.28
CA THR A 251 -8.91 -30.97 23.46
C THR A 251 -7.51 -30.86 24.04
N LEU A 252 -6.99 -31.98 24.54
CA LEU A 252 -5.58 -32.13 24.93
C LEU A 252 -4.67 -31.40 23.93
N THR A 253 -3.77 -30.55 24.45
CA THR A 253 -2.82 -29.83 23.63
C THR A 253 -1.96 -30.82 22.83
N LYS A 254 -1.37 -30.41 21.69
CA LYS A 254 -0.50 -31.31 20.91
C LYS A 254 0.66 -31.88 21.75
N PRO A 255 1.35 -31.10 22.61
CA PRO A 255 2.34 -31.65 23.54
C PRO A 255 1.75 -32.67 24.50
N HIS A 256 0.59 -32.38 25.13
CA HIS A 256 -0.09 -33.33 26.02
C HIS A 256 -0.39 -34.65 25.33
N LYS A 257 -0.98 -34.61 24.13
CA LYS A 257 -1.23 -35.80 23.32
C LYS A 257 0.03 -36.61 23.07
N LYS A 258 1.15 -35.93 22.79
CA LYS A 258 2.43 -36.61 22.55
C LYS A 258 3.00 -37.27 23.81
N VAL A 259 2.85 -36.65 24.97
CA VAL A 259 3.25 -37.26 26.26
C VAL A 259 2.39 -38.49 26.55
N CYS A 260 1.07 -38.40 26.38
CA CYS A 260 0.17 -39.56 26.50
C CYS A 260 0.55 -40.70 25.55
N GLU A 261 0.78 -40.41 24.27
CA GLU A 261 1.24 -41.41 23.28
C GLU A 261 2.53 -42.11 23.72
N ILE A 262 3.49 -41.38 24.29
CA ILE A 262 4.74 -41.96 24.80
C ILE A 262 4.46 -42.88 26.00
N LEU A 263 3.61 -42.45 26.94
CA LEU A 263 3.24 -43.26 28.10
C LEU A 263 2.48 -44.53 27.70
N ASP A 264 1.61 -44.45 26.69
CA ASP A 264 0.91 -45.60 26.11
C ASP A 264 1.89 -46.59 25.46
N ILE A 265 2.87 -46.11 24.69
CA ILE A 265 3.93 -46.94 24.08
C ILE A 265 4.75 -47.66 25.15
N LEU A 266 5.02 -46.98 26.27
CA LEU A 266 5.75 -47.55 27.42
C LEU A 266 4.86 -48.43 28.31
N ASN A 267 3.56 -48.55 28.00
CA ASN A 267 2.57 -49.27 28.79
C ASN A 267 2.49 -48.79 30.25
N ILE A 268 2.67 -47.49 30.47
CA ILE A 268 2.60 -46.85 31.79
C ILE A 268 1.19 -46.31 32.00
N LYS A 269 0.48 -46.80 33.02
CA LYS A 269 -0.85 -46.28 33.39
C LYS A 269 -0.74 -44.88 33.99
N TYR A 270 -1.57 -43.96 33.50
CA TYR A 270 -1.64 -42.58 33.98
C TYR A 270 -3.09 -42.09 34.12
N ILE A 271 -3.27 -41.01 34.87
CA ILE A 271 -4.54 -40.29 35.07
C ILE A 271 -4.37 -38.91 34.44
N ASN A 272 -5.28 -38.52 33.56
CA ASN A 272 -5.34 -37.14 33.05
C ASN A 272 -5.96 -36.24 34.12
N GLU A 273 -5.40 -35.06 34.29
CA GLU A 273 -5.88 -34.02 35.22
C GLU A 273 -5.98 -34.50 36.67
N GLN A 274 -4.87 -34.42 37.40
CA GLN A 274 -4.84 -34.68 38.83
C GLN A 274 -4.86 -33.36 39.61
N PRO A 275 -5.95 -33.04 40.35
CA PRO A 275 -5.95 -31.90 41.24
C PRO A 275 -5.05 -32.16 42.45
N LEU A 276 -4.25 -31.15 42.82
CA LEU A 276 -3.45 -31.13 44.04
C LEU A 276 -3.56 -29.73 44.69
N GLY A 277 -4.49 -29.61 45.64
CA GLY A 277 -4.82 -28.32 46.24
C GLY A 277 -5.41 -27.35 45.20
N PRO A 278 -4.89 -26.11 45.06
CA PRO A 278 -5.38 -25.14 44.07
C PRO A 278 -4.84 -25.38 42.65
N TYR A 279 -3.91 -26.32 42.47
CA TYR A 279 -3.28 -26.62 41.18
C TYR A 279 -3.90 -27.85 40.52
N ARG A 280 -3.91 -27.88 39.19
CA ARG A 280 -4.27 -29.04 38.38
C ARG A 280 -3.07 -29.41 37.52
N PHE A 281 -2.56 -30.63 37.70
CA PHE A 281 -1.49 -31.17 36.89
C PHE A 281 -2.07 -31.94 35.71
N ASP A 282 -1.45 -31.82 34.54
CA ASP A 282 -1.95 -32.40 33.29
C ASP A 282 -1.99 -33.93 33.32
N ILE A 283 -0.96 -34.57 33.89
CA ILE A 283 -0.82 -36.03 33.93
C ILE A 283 -0.28 -36.50 35.29
N PHE A 284 -0.86 -37.55 35.86
CA PHE A 284 -0.38 -38.22 37.06
C PHE A 284 -0.09 -39.71 36.82
N ILE A 285 1.12 -40.15 37.15
CA ILE A 285 1.58 -41.54 37.02
C ILE A 285 1.63 -42.17 38.41
N LYS A 286 0.56 -42.89 38.77
CA LYS A 286 0.37 -43.47 40.10
C LYS A 286 1.49 -44.43 40.52
N SER A 287 2.00 -45.25 39.59
CA SER A 287 3.05 -46.25 39.88
C SER A 287 4.37 -45.62 40.33
N HIS A 288 4.62 -44.37 39.97
CA HIS A 288 5.86 -43.65 40.27
C HIS A 288 5.62 -42.42 41.16
N ASN A 289 4.37 -42.17 41.57
CA ASN A 289 3.95 -40.97 42.27
C ASN A 289 4.44 -39.67 41.59
N LEU A 290 4.35 -39.63 40.26
CA LEU A 290 4.90 -38.54 39.44
C LEU A 290 3.79 -37.68 38.84
N LEU A 291 3.93 -36.36 38.97
CA LEU A 291 3.06 -35.35 38.36
C LEU A 291 3.81 -34.68 37.20
N ILE A 292 3.13 -34.50 36.07
CA ILE A 292 3.68 -33.87 34.86
C ILE A 292 2.77 -32.71 34.46
N GLU A 293 3.38 -31.55 34.19
CA GLU A 293 2.75 -30.36 33.62
C GLU A 293 3.34 -30.12 32.23
N VAL A 294 2.49 -29.93 31.22
CA VAL A 294 2.81 -30.05 29.79
C VAL A 294 2.52 -28.76 29.00
#